data_AF-Q8LV39-F1
#
_entry.id   AF-Q8LV39-F1
#
_cell.length_a   1.000
_cell.length_b   1.000
_cell.length_c   1.000
_cell.angle_alpha   90.00
_cell.angle_beta   90.00
_cell.angle_gamma   90.00
#
_symmetry.space_group_name_H-M   'P 1'
#
loop_
_entity.id
_entity.type
_entity.pdbx_description
1 polymer ?
#
loop_
_entity_poly.entity_id
_entity_poly.type
_entity_poly.pdbx_seq_one_letter_code
_entity_poly.pdbx_strand_id
1 'polypeptide(L)' 'MLKVLVPTMMMFPTIWLASPKWLWTITTTHGLLIALTSLTWFTWTSEAGWISSNTYLATDPLSTPLLVLT' A
#
# COMPACT_ATOMS: atom_id res chain seq x y z
N MET A 1 -1.94 0.26 -8.32
CA MET A 1 -2.36 0.95 -7.07
C MET A 1 -3.42 0.23 -6.24
N LEU A 2 -4.48 -0.35 -6.83
CA LEU A 2 -5.55 -1.05 -6.07
C LEU A 2 -5.07 -2.18 -5.14
N LYS A 3 -3.95 -2.83 -5.47
CA LYS A 3 -3.37 -3.91 -4.66
C LYS A 3 -2.94 -3.48 -3.25
N VAL A 4 -2.67 -2.18 -3.04
CA VAL A 4 -2.33 -1.61 -1.72
C VAL A 4 -3.56 -0.90 -1.12
N LEU A 5 -4.37 -0.24 -1.95
CA LEU A 5 -5.56 0.49 -1.49
C LEU A 5 -6.68 -0.41 -0.94
N VAL A 6 -6.85 -1.61 -1.49
CA VAL A 6 -7.84 -2.57 -0.97
C VAL A 6 -7.42 -3.10 0.41
N PRO A 7 -6.18 -3.58 0.63
CA PRO A 7 -5.70 -3.94 1.96
C PRO A 7 -5.79 -2.83 3.01
N THR A 8 -5.50 -1.58 2.65
CA THR A 8 -5.61 -0.46 3.60
C THR A 8 -7.06 -0.20 3.99
N MET A 9 -8.00 -0.23 3.04
CA MET A 9 -9.44 -0.12 3.37
C MET A 9 -9.92 -1.33 4.19
N MET A 10 -9.36 -2.52 3.96
CA MET A 10 -9.68 -3.72 4.74
C MET A 10 -9.10 -3.69 6.16
N MET A 11 -8.20 -2.75 6.52
CA MET A 11 -7.77 -2.58 7.91
C MET A 11 -8.87 -2.03 8.83
N PHE A 12 -9.80 -1.24 8.30
CA PHE A 12 -10.91 -0.72 9.11
C PHE A 12 -11.79 -1.84 9.69
N PRO A 13 -12.36 -2.77 8.89
CA PRO A 13 -13.15 -3.86 9.45
C PRO A 13 -12.33 -4.81 10.33
N THR A 14 -11.04 -5.02 10.04
CA THR A 14 -10.20 -5.91 10.88
C THR A 14 -9.94 -5.32 12.26
N ILE A 15 -9.79 -4.00 12.39
CA ILE A 15 -9.67 -3.34 13.71
C ILE A 15 -10.96 -3.52 14.53
N TRP A 16 -12.12 -3.42 13.89
CA TRP A 16 -13.42 -3.52 14.58
C TRP A 16 -13.77 -4.96 14.99
N LEU A 17 -13.32 -5.96 14.22
CA LEU A 17 -13.60 -7.37 14.48
C LEU A 17 -12.52 -8.06 15.33
N ALA A 18 -11.34 -7.46 15.48
CA ALA A 18 -10.24 -8.04 16.24
C ALA A 18 -10.47 -7.98 17.75
N SER A 19 -10.06 -9.03 18.46
CA SER A 19 -10.06 -9.02 19.93
C SER A 19 -9.09 -7.94 20.47
N PRO A 20 -9.46 -7.19 21.53
CA PRO A 20 -8.63 -6.08 22.03
C PRO A 20 -7.21 -6.47 22.43
N LYS A 21 -7.00 -7.71 22.92
CA LYS A 21 -5.69 -8.24 23.31
C LYS A 21 -4.71 -8.34 22.12
N TRP A 22 -5.24 -8.63 20.94
CA TRP A 22 -4.45 -8.87 19.73
C TRP A 22 -4.48 -7.71 18.73
N LEU A 23 -5.24 -6.65 19.03
CA LEU A 23 -5.45 -5.53 18.13
C LEU A 23 -4.13 -4.95 17.62
N TRP A 24 -3.21 -4.62 18.53
CA TRP A 24 -1.91 -4.04 18.16
C TRP A 24 -1.03 -4.99 17.34
N THR A 25 -1.03 -6.29 17.67
CA THR A 25 -0.24 -7.28 16.93
C THR A 25 -0.80 -7.51 15.53
N ILE A 26 -2.13 -7.54 15.38
CA ILE A 26 -2.80 -7.72 14.09
C ILE A 26 -2.60 -6.48 13.22
N THR A 27 -2.77 -5.27 13.76
CA THR A 27 -2.61 -4.04 12.98
C THR A 27 -1.17 -3.81 12.52
N THR A 28 -0.19 -4.05 13.40
CA THR A 28 1.24 -3.94 13.07
C THR A 28 1.69 -4.95 12.02
N THR A 29 1.25 -6.21 12.14
CA THR A 29 1.58 -7.24 11.15
C THR A 29 0.96 -6.96 9.78
N HIS A 30 -0.32 -6.55 9.74
CA HIS A 30 -0.98 -6.19 8.48
C HIS A 30 -0.36 -4.92 7.87
N GLY A 31 -0.03 -3.90 8.69
CA GLY A 31 0.66 -2.71 8.23
C GLY A 31 2.03 -3.01 7.62
N LEU A 32 2.83 -3.87 8.27
CA LEU A 32 4.11 -4.32 7.73
C LEU A 32 3.96 -5.10 6.42
N LEU A 33 2.96 -5.97 6.30
CA LEU A 33 2.69 -6.67 5.05
C LEU A 33 2.32 -5.70 3.92
N ILE A 34 1.51 -4.68 4.21
CA ILE A 34 1.15 -3.63 3.24
C ILE A 34 2.41 -2.86 2.80
N ALA A 35 3.27 -2.46 3.74
CA ALA A 35 4.54 -1.80 3.43
C ALA A 35 5.50 -2.69 2.60
N LEU A 36 5.54 -3.99 2.87
CA LEU A 36 6.31 -4.93 2.03
C LEU A 36 5.75 -5.02 0.61
N THR A 37 4.43 -4.96 0.45
CA THR A 37 3.81 -4.96 -0.89
C THR A 37 3.98 -3.64 -1.63
N SER A 38 4.08 -2.49 -0.95
CA SER A 38 4.28 -1.19 -1.60
C SER A 38 5.66 -1.07 -2.27
N LEU A 39 6.69 -1.74 -1.73
CA LEU A 39 8.02 -1.84 -2.34
C LEU A 39 8.01 -2.43 -3.76
N THR A 40 6.96 -3.18 -4.14
CA THR A 40 6.82 -3.70 -5.52
C THR A 40 6.66 -2.60 -6.58
N TRP A 41 6.33 -1.37 -6.18
CA TRP A 41 6.24 -0.21 -7.07
C TRP A 41 7.59 0.47 -7.33
N PHE A 42 8.66 0.02 -6.69
CA PHE A 42 10.00 0.56 -6.88
C PHE A 42 10.63 0.04 -8.19
N THR A 43 10.02 0.38 -9.32
CA THR A 43 10.53 0.09 -10.66
C THR A 43 11.04 1.38 -11.27
N TRP A 44 12.37 1.56 -11.34
CA TRP A 44 12.96 2.71 -12.00
C TRP A 44 13.12 2.40 -13.50
N THR A 45 12.16 2.79 -14.32
CA THR A 45 12.32 2.78 -15.78
C THR A 45 12.96 4.10 -16.20
N SER A 46 14.10 4.03 -16.89
CA SER A 46 14.85 5.21 -17.35
C SER A 46 14.14 5.99 -18.46
N GLU A 47 13.12 5.41 -19.09
CA GLU A 47 12.30 6.06 -20.11
C GLU A 47 10.79 5.92 -19.80
N ALA A 48 10.04 6.99 -20.08
CA ALA A 48 8.60 7.21 -19.91
C ALA A 48 8.07 7.34 -18.45
N GLY A 49 7.58 8.55 -18.14
CA GLY A 49 7.30 9.05 -16.78
C GLY A 49 6.01 8.59 -16.10
N TRP A 50 5.36 7.51 -16.52
CA TRP A 50 4.11 7.03 -15.92
C TRP A 50 4.11 5.51 -15.89
N ILE A 51 4.27 4.93 -14.70
CA ILE A 51 4.24 3.47 -14.47
C ILE A 51 2.88 3.11 -13.86
N SER A 52 2.38 1.90 -14.13
CA SER A 52 1.14 1.36 -13.53
C SER A 52 -0.13 2.21 -13.73
N SER A 53 -0.27 2.85 -14.90
CA SER A 53 -1.41 3.69 -15.24
C SER A 53 -2.69 2.88 -15.48
N ASN A 54 -3.77 3.34 -14.85
CA ASN A 54 -5.15 3.03 -15.18
C ASN A 54 -5.87 4.37 -15.46
N THR A 55 -7.06 4.30 -16.05
CA THR A 55 -7.94 5.44 -16.35
C THR A 55 -8.14 6.44 -15.21
N TYR A 56 -8.07 5.98 -13.95
CA TYR A 56 -8.28 6.82 -12.76
C TYR A 56 -7.00 7.16 -11.98
N LEU A 57 -5.91 6.41 -12.17
CA LEU A 57 -4.74 6.47 -11.30
C LEU A 57 -3.48 6.13 -12.08
N ALA A 58 -2.42 6.89 -11.86
CA ALA A 58 -1.10 6.58 -12.38
C ALA A 58 -0.03 6.97 -11.37
N THR A 59 1.11 6.28 -11.41
CA THR A 59 2.25 6.57 -10.54
C THR A 59 3.40 7.13 -11.37
N ASP A 60 3.85 8.32 -11.01
CA ASP A 60 5.05 8.96 -11.54
C ASP A 60 6.27 8.68 -10.62
N PRO A 61 7.50 8.91 -11.09
CA PRO A 61 8.72 8.69 -10.30
C PRO A 61 8.80 9.49 -8.99
N LEU A 62 7.99 10.55 -8.84
CA LEU A 62 7.90 11.35 -7.62
C LEU A 62 6.92 10.74 -6.59
N SER A 63 5.75 10.24 -7.03
CA SER A 63 4.75 9.66 -6.13
C SER A 63 5.11 8.27 -5.66
N THR A 64 5.87 7.48 -6.42
CA THR A 64 6.28 6.12 -6.02
C THR A 64 7.01 6.06 -4.67
N PRO A 65 8.04 6.87 -4.36
CA PRO A 65 8.67 6.83 -3.03
C PRO A 65 7.74 7.31 -1.91
N LEU A 66 6.87 8.27 -2.19
CA LEU A 66 5.89 8.76 -1.20
C LEU A 66 4.86 7.70 -0.84
N LEU A 67 4.36 6.98 -1.84
CA LEU A 67 3.42 5.87 -1.68
C LEU A 67 4.01 4.66 -0.97
N VAL A 68 5.34 4.52 -0.96
CA VAL A 68 6.03 3.47 -0.19
C VAL A 68 6.17 3.87 1.29
N LEU A 69 6.26 5.17 1.56
CA LEU A 69 6.42 5.73 2.91
C LEU A 69 5.13 5.73 3.74
N THR A 70 3.97 5.80 3.06
CA THR A 70 2.63 5.86 3.66
C THR A 70 2.01 4.48 3.80
#